data_AF-A0AAV5YCY8-F1
#
_entry.id   AF-A0AAV5YCY8-F1
#
_cell.length_a   1.000
_cell.length_b   1.000
_cell.length_c   1.000
_cell.angle_alpha   90.00
_cell.angle_beta   90.00
_cell.angle_gamma   90.00
#
_symmetry.space_group_name_H-M   'P 1'
#
loop_
_entity.id
_entity.type
_entity.pdbx_description
1 polymer ?
#
loop_
_entity_poly.entity_id
_entity_poly.type
_entity_poly.pdbx_seq_one_letter_code
_entity_poly.pdbx_strand_id
1 'polypeptide(L)'
;MGGTRSGLLWLLILALTAGCTTIPIVGPAVLLARADRQAREGAWDDAVRSYDEYLGRFPDDEDAPRILESRDTLAAMLTARAEVARRREEVTRLQDELTKLENEGTRLREDGTRQRAEVTILRDEVIKLRDERVRLHDERARLSNESGALREELTRREGDLARTRQELAVRQAEADKLRAYIERLKEIDLKLERKPLNPPPAR
;
A
#
# COMPACT_ATOMS: atom_id res chain seq x y z
N MET A 1 -8.74 87.59 -73.34
CA MET A 1 -9.01 86.16 -73.03
C MET A 1 -7.85 85.71 -72.16
N GLY A 2 -7.95 85.24 -70.91
CA GLY A 2 -9.01 84.92 -69.97
C GLY A 2 -8.32 84.26 -68.76
N GLY A 3 -8.82 84.52 -67.55
CA GLY A 3 -8.73 83.60 -66.41
C GLY A 3 -7.39 83.41 -65.66
N THR A 4 -7.09 84.27 -64.69
CA THR A 4 -6.28 83.92 -63.49
C THR A 4 -6.72 84.72 -62.26
N ARG A 5 -7.98 84.57 -61.82
CA ARG A 5 -8.47 85.21 -60.57
C ARG A 5 -9.13 84.27 -59.55
N SER A 6 -9.18 82.96 -59.82
CA SER A 6 -9.82 81.98 -58.91
C SER A 6 -8.86 81.19 -57.99
N GLY A 7 -7.54 81.29 -58.16
CA GLY A 7 -6.59 80.48 -57.38
C GLY A 7 -6.18 81.06 -56.02
N LEU A 8 -6.21 82.39 -55.86
CA LEU A 8 -5.76 83.05 -54.61
C LEU A 8 -6.84 83.18 -53.54
N LEU A 9 -8.13 83.09 -53.91
CA LEU A 9 -9.22 83.20 -52.93
C LEU A 9 -9.45 81.90 -52.16
N TRP A 10 -9.08 80.74 -52.72
CA TRP A 10 -9.22 79.43 -52.06
C TRP A 10 -8.04 79.09 -51.14
N LEU A 11 -6.86 79.69 -51.36
CA LEU A 11 -5.68 79.49 -50.49
C LEU A 11 -5.66 80.41 -49.26
N LEU A 12 -6.47 81.48 -49.24
CA LEU A 12 -6.56 82.41 -48.12
C LEU A 12 -7.66 82.06 -47.10
N ILE A 13 -8.57 81.15 -47.44
CA ILE A 13 -9.66 80.70 -46.53
C ILE A 13 -9.27 79.42 -45.77
N LEU A 14 -8.25 78.68 -46.22
CA LEU A 14 -7.82 77.42 -45.60
C LEU A 14 -6.70 77.54 -44.54
N ALA A 15 -6.36 78.77 -44.10
CA ALA A 15 -5.25 79.03 -43.18
C ALA A 15 -5.68 79.63 -41.83
N LEU A 16 -6.99 79.65 -41.52
CA LEU A 16 -7.54 80.21 -40.27
C LEU A 16 -8.18 79.17 -39.33
N THR A 17 -8.13 77.88 -39.67
CA THR A 17 -8.39 76.80 -38.71
C THR A 17 -7.07 76.32 -38.10
N ALA A 18 -6.26 77.26 -37.59
CA ALA A 18 -5.30 76.91 -36.55
C ALA A 18 -6.13 76.55 -35.33
N GLY A 19 -6.37 75.25 -35.14
CA GLY A 19 -7.04 74.74 -33.97
C GLY A 19 -6.31 75.26 -32.75
N CYS A 20 -6.98 76.09 -31.96
CA CYS A 20 -6.66 76.25 -30.56
C CYS A 20 -6.72 74.85 -29.95
N THR A 21 -5.58 74.18 -29.85
CA THR A 21 -5.41 73.16 -28.82
C THR A 21 -5.38 73.95 -27.52
N THR A 22 -6.57 74.24 -27.00
CA THR A 22 -6.75 74.67 -25.62
C THR A 22 -6.22 73.54 -24.75
N ILE A 23 -4.91 73.58 -24.47
CA ILE A 23 -4.34 72.85 -23.34
C ILE A 23 -5.16 73.34 -22.16
N PRO A 24 -5.97 72.49 -21.51
CA PRO A 24 -6.71 72.94 -20.34
C PRO A 24 -5.65 73.37 -19.34
N ILE A 25 -5.63 74.65 -19.01
CA ILE A 25 -4.81 75.17 -17.92
C ILE A 25 -5.51 74.66 -16.65
N VAL A 26 -5.30 73.39 -16.34
CA VAL A 26 -5.70 72.80 -15.08
C VAL A 26 -4.78 73.45 -14.05
N GLY A 27 -5.32 74.45 -13.35
CA GLY A 27 -4.59 75.11 -12.27
C GLY A 27 -4.34 74.16 -11.11
N PRO A 28 -3.34 74.46 -10.26
CA PRO A 28 -2.95 73.61 -9.13
C PRO A 28 -4.14 73.20 -8.24
N ALA A 29 -5.06 74.13 -7.98
CA ALA A 29 -6.26 73.88 -7.17
C ALA A 29 -7.20 72.80 -7.74
N VAL A 30 -7.38 72.73 -9.06
CA VAL A 30 -8.29 71.76 -9.69
C VAL A 30 -7.69 70.36 -9.66
N LEU A 31 -6.37 70.26 -9.87
CA LEU A 31 -5.64 68.99 -9.81
C LEU A 31 -5.59 68.44 -8.38
N LEU A 32 -5.28 69.30 -7.41
CA LEU A 32 -5.28 68.94 -6.00
C LEU A 32 -6.68 68.51 -5.51
N ALA A 33 -7.73 69.25 -5.87
CA ALA A 33 -9.11 68.88 -5.49
C ALA A 33 -9.55 67.52 -6.06
N ARG A 34 -9.00 67.10 -7.19
CA ARG A 34 -9.23 65.76 -7.75
C ARG A 34 -8.48 64.70 -6.93
N ALA A 35 -7.19 64.90 -6.67
CA ALA A 35 -6.37 63.98 -5.89
C ALA A 35 -6.95 63.76 -4.48
N ASP A 36 -7.33 64.85 -3.80
CA ASP A 36 -7.98 64.80 -2.49
C ASP A 36 -9.32 64.05 -2.52
N ARG A 37 -10.10 64.22 -3.59
CA ARG A 37 -11.35 63.49 -3.78
C ARG A 37 -11.09 61.99 -3.92
N GLN A 38 -10.15 61.60 -4.78
CA GLN A 38 -9.79 60.19 -4.97
C GLN A 38 -9.29 59.56 -3.66
N ALA A 39 -8.50 60.29 -2.87
CA ALA A 39 -8.03 59.83 -1.56
C ALA A 39 -9.21 59.57 -0.61
N ARG A 40 -10.19 60.49 -0.54
CA ARG A 40 -11.40 60.35 0.29
C ARG A 40 -12.33 59.24 -0.18
N GLU A 41 -12.40 59.01 -1.49
CA GLU A 41 -13.21 57.95 -2.09
C GLU A 41 -12.56 56.55 -1.98
N GLY A 42 -11.32 56.47 -1.45
CA GLY A 42 -10.60 55.20 -1.31
C GLY A 42 -9.90 54.74 -2.58
N ALA A 43 -9.90 55.55 -3.65
CA ALA A 43 -9.18 55.32 -4.89
C ALA A 43 -7.69 55.69 -4.72
N TRP A 44 -7.01 55.04 -3.76
CA TRP A 44 -5.68 55.42 -3.31
C TRP A 44 -4.62 55.30 -4.41
N ASP A 45 -4.70 54.30 -5.28
CA ASP A 45 -3.80 54.17 -6.43
C ASP A 45 -3.90 55.36 -7.41
N ASP A 46 -5.12 55.83 -7.67
CA ASP A 46 -5.36 56.97 -8.54
C ASP A 46 -5.05 58.31 -7.84
N ALA A 47 -5.24 58.38 -6.52
CA ALA A 47 -4.87 59.52 -5.70
C ALA A 47 -3.35 59.72 -5.65
N VAL A 48 -2.58 58.66 -5.42
CA VAL A 48 -1.09 58.69 -5.46
C VAL A 48 -0.61 59.17 -6.83
N ARG A 49 -1.18 58.65 -7.92
CA ARG A 49 -0.85 59.08 -9.29
C ARG A 49 -1.16 60.55 -9.54
N SER A 50 -2.29 61.04 -9.00
CA SER A 50 -2.70 62.43 -9.16
C SER A 50 -1.88 63.39 -8.29
N TYR A 51 -1.43 62.95 -7.12
CA TYR A 51 -0.45 63.68 -6.31
C TYR A 51 0.95 63.71 -6.98
N ASP A 52 1.39 62.60 -7.58
CA ASP A 52 2.63 62.57 -8.38
C ASP A 52 2.57 63.54 -9.56
N GLU A 53 1.43 63.61 -10.26
CA GLU A 53 1.19 64.57 -11.35
C GLU A 53 1.27 66.01 -10.85
N TYR A 54 0.67 66.29 -9.68
CA TYR A 54 0.73 67.62 -9.06
C TYR A 54 2.16 68.01 -8.70
N LEU A 55 2.89 67.16 -7.98
CA LEU A 55 4.26 67.42 -7.54
C LEU A 55 5.23 67.58 -8.73
N GLY A 56 4.99 66.85 -9.83
CA GLY A 56 5.79 66.98 -11.04
C GLY A 56 5.51 68.27 -11.82
N ARG A 57 4.28 68.80 -11.76
CA ARG A 57 3.87 70.00 -12.52
C ARG A 57 4.04 71.31 -11.73
N PHE A 58 3.93 71.24 -10.41
CA PHE A 58 3.98 72.39 -9.49
C PHE A 58 4.94 72.11 -8.31
N PRO A 59 6.24 71.92 -8.57
CA PRO A 59 7.20 71.53 -7.52
C PRO A 59 7.44 72.63 -6.46
N ASP A 60 7.25 73.90 -6.82
CA ASP A 60 7.51 75.06 -5.94
C ASP A 60 6.23 75.63 -5.29
N ASP A 61 5.10 74.91 -5.36
CA ASP A 61 3.84 75.32 -4.73
C ASP A 61 3.91 75.22 -3.19
N GLU A 62 3.22 76.10 -2.48
CA GLU A 62 3.19 76.14 -1.01
C GLU A 62 2.66 74.82 -0.41
N ASP A 63 1.74 74.15 -1.11
CA ASP A 63 1.14 72.89 -0.67
C ASP A 63 2.01 71.65 -0.95
N ALA A 64 3.08 71.76 -1.74
CA ALA A 64 3.86 70.61 -2.22
C ALA A 64 4.41 69.71 -1.09
N PRO A 65 4.97 70.23 0.03
CA PRO A 65 5.46 69.38 1.12
C PRO A 65 4.35 68.54 1.77
N ARG A 66 3.18 69.13 1.99
CA ARG A 66 2.00 68.45 2.57
C ARG A 66 1.48 67.36 1.63
N ILE A 67 1.50 67.64 0.33
CA ILE A 67 1.06 66.70 -0.70
C ILE A 67 2.01 65.51 -0.79
N LEU A 68 3.33 65.74 -0.70
CA LEU A 68 4.32 64.66 -0.66
C LEU A 68 4.08 63.72 0.52
N GLU A 69 3.86 64.26 1.72
CA GLU A 69 3.52 63.44 2.90
C GLU A 69 2.21 62.65 2.70
N SER A 70 1.16 63.30 2.19
CA SER A 70 -0.13 62.65 1.90
C SER A 70 0.03 61.54 0.85
N ARG A 71 0.86 61.75 -0.15
CA ARG A 71 1.17 60.77 -1.19
C ARG A 71 1.96 59.59 -0.63
N ASP A 72 2.99 59.84 0.17
CA ASP A 72 3.83 58.78 0.75
C ASP A 72 3.06 57.93 1.77
N THR A 73 2.17 58.55 2.55
CA THR A 73 1.28 57.80 3.47
C THR A 73 0.31 56.89 2.71
N LEU A 74 -0.29 57.35 1.62
CA LEU A 74 -1.14 56.52 0.75
C LEU A 74 -0.34 55.38 0.09
N ALA A 75 0.86 55.66 -0.40
CA ALA A 75 1.74 54.65 -0.98
C ALA A 75 2.10 53.57 0.06
N ALA A 76 2.45 53.96 1.29
CA ALA A 76 2.73 53.03 2.38
C ALA A 76 1.50 52.18 2.75
N MET A 77 0.29 52.76 2.77
CA MET A 77 -0.95 52.02 3.01
C MET A 77 -1.25 51.00 1.90
N LEU A 78 -0.99 51.34 0.63
CA LEU A 78 -1.13 50.41 -0.49
C LEU A 78 -0.15 49.23 -0.37
N THR A 79 1.11 49.50 -0.01
CA THR A 79 2.10 48.45 0.25
C THR A 79 1.66 47.54 1.41
N ALA A 80 1.23 48.11 2.53
CA ALA A 80 0.75 47.34 3.67
C ALA A 80 -0.48 46.48 3.31
N ARG A 81 -1.40 47.00 2.49
CA ARG A 81 -2.57 46.24 2.00
C ARG A 81 -2.14 45.06 1.13
N ALA A 82 -1.18 45.26 0.24
CA ALA A 82 -0.64 44.19 -0.60
C ALA A 82 0.06 43.11 0.24
N GLU A 83 0.83 43.49 1.25
CA GLU A 83 1.45 42.56 2.19
C GLU A 83 0.41 41.76 2.98
N VAL A 84 -0.62 42.42 3.50
CA VAL A 84 -1.73 41.74 4.19
C VAL A 84 -2.44 40.76 3.27
N ALA A 85 -2.69 41.12 2.01
CA ALA A 85 -3.30 40.21 1.03
C ALA A 85 -2.42 38.97 0.80
N ARG A 86 -1.12 39.17 0.55
CA ARG A 86 -0.16 38.06 0.41
C ARG A 86 -0.10 37.17 1.65
N ARG A 87 -0.07 37.76 2.85
CA ARG A 87 -0.06 36.99 4.10
C ARG A 87 -1.32 36.17 4.29
N ARG A 88 -2.49 36.70 3.89
CA ARG A 88 -3.75 35.93 3.91
C ARG A 88 -3.68 34.72 2.99
N GLU A 89 -3.15 34.89 1.77
CA GLU A 89 -2.94 33.77 0.84
C GLU A 89 -1.97 32.73 1.40
N GLU A 90 -0.87 33.16 2.02
CA GLU A 90 0.08 32.27 2.70
C GLU A 90 -0.60 31.49 3.84
N VAL A 91 -1.42 32.15 4.66
CA VAL A 91 -2.19 31.50 5.73
C VAL A 91 -3.17 30.46 5.17
N THR A 92 -3.92 30.80 4.11
CA THR A 92 -4.86 29.83 3.49
C THR A 92 -4.13 28.62 2.94
N ARG A 93 -2.96 28.82 2.30
CA ARG A 93 -2.15 27.72 1.78
C ARG A 93 -1.63 26.82 2.90
N LEU A 94 -1.15 27.40 4.00
CA LEU A 94 -0.66 26.64 5.15
C LEU A 94 -1.79 25.87 5.85
N GLN A 95 -3.01 26.41 5.89
CA GLN A 95 -4.18 25.69 6.41
C GLN A 95 -4.53 24.48 5.53
N ASP A 96 -4.46 24.61 4.22
CA ASP A 96 -4.67 23.51 3.28
C ASP A 96 -3.59 22.42 3.44
N GLU A 97 -2.32 22.82 3.57
CA GLU A 97 -1.20 21.90 3.80
C GLU A 97 -1.34 21.18 5.16
N LEU A 98 -1.73 21.89 6.22
CA LEU A 98 -2.00 21.28 7.53
C LEU A 98 -3.12 20.25 7.44
N THR A 99 -4.22 20.57 6.76
CA THR A 99 -5.36 19.66 6.57
C THR A 99 -4.96 18.39 5.81
N LYS A 100 -4.08 18.51 4.80
CA LYS A 100 -3.53 17.35 4.08
C LYS A 100 -2.68 16.47 4.99
N LEU A 101 -1.77 17.07 5.76
CA LEU A 101 -0.92 16.35 6.70
C LEU A 101 -1.71 15.65 7.81
N GLU A 102 -2.78 16.27 8.30
CA GLU A 102 -3.68 15.64 9.27
C GLU A 102 -4.34 14.40 8.67
N ASN A 103 -4.86 14.49 7.44
CA ASN A 103 -5.48 13.37 6.74
C ASN A 103 -4.48 12.24 6.40
N GLU A 104 -3.24 12.58 6.04
CA GLU A 104 -2.19 11.58 5.87
C GLU A 104 -1.84 10.90 7.21
N GLY A 105 -1.77 11.69 8.27
CA GLY A 105 -1.55 11.19 9.62
C GLY A 105 -2.67 10.27 10.12
N THR A 106 -3.93 10.51 9.79
CA THR A 106 -5.03 9.59 10.14
C THR A 106 -4.92 8.29 9.36
N ARG A 107 -4.69 8.35 8.04
CA ARG A 107 -4.50 7.16 7.20
C ARG A 107 -3.34 6.28 7.68
N LEU A 108 -2.18 6.88 7.97
CA LEU A 108 -1.03 6.12 8.48
C LEU A 108 -1.31 5.43 9.82
N ARG A 109 -2.13 6.04 10.69
CA ARG A 109 -2.56 5.41 11.94
C ARG A 109 -3.48 4.22 11.70
N GLU A 110 -4.43 4.34 10.77
CA GLU A 110 -5.34 3.26 10.36
C GLU A 110 -4.59 2.10 9.70
N ASP A 111 -3.62 2.38 8.83
CA ASP A 111 -2.77 1.36 8.23
C ASP A 111 -1.94 0.66 9.31
N GLY A 112 -1.39 1.42 10.25
CA GLY A 112 -0.67 0.86 11.40
C GLY A 112 -1.53 -0.02 12.31
N THR A 113 -2.80 0.31 12.53
CA THR A 113 -3.70 -0.57 13.31
C THR A 113 -4.04 -1.84 12.55
N ARG A 114 -4.28 -1.75 11.23
CA ARG A 114 -4.54 -2.91 10.37
C ARG A 114 -3.35 -3.87 10.34
N GLN A 115 -2.13 -3.37 10.15
CA GLN A 115 -0.92 -4.19 10.14
C GLN A 115 -0.69 -4.89 11.49
N ARG A 116 -0.96 -4.22 12.62
CA ARG A 116 -0.87 -4.86 13.95
C ARG A 116 -1.88 -5.99 14.13
N ALA A 117 -3.09 -5.83 13.59
CA ALA A 117 -4.10 -6.89 13.61
C ALA A 117 -3.66 -8.09 12.76
N GLU A 118 -3.15 -7.85 11.54
CA GLU A 118 -2.64 -8.89 10.65
C GLU A 118 -1.47 -9.67 11.29
N VAL A 119 -0.53 -8.98 11.92
CA VAL A 119 0.57 -9.63 12.66
C VAL A 119 0.06 -10.53 13.78
N THR A 120 -1.00 -10.12 14.48
CA THR A 120 -1.62 -10.94 15.53
C THR A 120 -2.24 -12.21 14.94
N ILE A 121 -2.99 -12.09 13.85
CA ILE A 121 -3.61 -13.23 13.16
C ILE A 121 -2.54 -14.23 12.68
N LEU A 122 -1.48 -13.74 12.04
CA LEU A 122 -0.40 -14.59 11.54
C LEU A 122 0.36 -15.28 12.69
N ARG A 123 0.53 -14.62 13.84
CA ARG A 123 1.13 -15.25 15.02
C ARG A 123 0.26 -16.41 15.52
N ASP A 124 -1.05 -16.22 15.60
CA ASP A 124 -1.98 -17.28 16.02
C ASP A 124 -1.98 -18.46 15.05
N GLU A 125 -1.89 -18.19 13.74
CA GLU A 125 -1.78 -19.24 12.71
C GLU A 125 -0.46 -20.02 12.84
N VAL A 126 0.67 -19.34 13.08
CA VAL A 126 1.95 -20.00 13.32
C VAL A 126 1.92 -20.90 14.55
N ILE A 127 1.23 -20.48 15.63
CA ILE A 127 1.04 -21.30 16.83
C ILE A 127 0.23 -22.56 16.49
N LYS A 128 -0.91 -22.41 15.80
CA LYS A 128 -1.75 -23.55 15.38
C LYS A 128 -0.98 -24.55 14.53
N LEU A 129 -0.23 -24.09 13.54
CA LEU A 129 0.58 -24.94 12.67
C LEU A 129 1.72 -25.65 13.43
N ARG A 130 2.27 -25.00 14.45
CA ARG A 130 3.28 -25.63 15.32
C ARG A 130 2.65 -26.76 16.15
N ASP A 131 1.47 -26.54 16.72
CA ASP A 131 0.76 -27.56 17.49
C ASP A 131 0.36 -28.76 16.61
N GLU A 132 -0.13 -28.50 15.39
CA GLU A 132 -0.45 -29.54 14.42
C GLU A 132 0.79 -30.37 14.04
N ARG A 133 1.92 -29.70 13.80
CA ARG A 133 3.20 -30.39 13.53
C ARG A 133 3.59 -31.33 14.67
N VAL A 134 3.46 -30.90 15.93
CA VAL A 134 3.76 -31.75 17.10
C VAL A 134 2.84 -32.96 17.12
N ARG A 135 1.53 -32.77 16.93
CA ARG A 135 0.56 -33.88 16.89
C ARG A 135 0.89 -34.91 15.80
N LEU A 136 1.18 -34.45 14.59
CA LEU A 136 1.57 -35.32 13.48
C LEU A 136 2.89 -36.05 13.74
N HIS A 137 3.83 -35.42 14.45
CA HIS A 137 5.07 -36.07 14.85
C HIS A 137 4.83 -37.19 15.85
N ASP A 138 3.98 -36.96 16.86
CA ASP A 138 3.60 -37.96 17.85
C ASP A 138 2.84 -39.13 17.20
N GLU A 139 1.92 -38.84 16.27
CA GLU A 139 1.20 -39.87 15.52
C GLU A 139 2.15 -40.73 14.69
N ARG A 140 3.10 -40.10 13.98
CA ARG A 140 4.15 -40.82 13.23
C ARG A 140 4.97 -41.73 14.15
N ALA A 141 5.34 -41.26 15.34
CA ALA A 141 6.09 -42.06 16.31
C ALA A 141 5.27 -43.27 16.79
N ARG A 142 3.99 -43.08 17.08
CA ARG A 142 3.07 -44.18 17.45
C ARG A 142 2.96 -45.23 16.37
N LEU A 143 2.69 -44.82 15.12
CA LEU A 143 2.60 -45.73 13.98
C LEU A 143 3.91 -46.47 13.71
N SER A 144 5.05 -45.81 13.92
CA SER A 144 6.36 -46.46 13.82
C SER A 144 6.53 -47.57 14.86
N ASN A 145 6.12 -47.32 16.10
CA ASN A 145 6.20 -48.32 17.17
C ASN A 145 5.25 -49.50 16.93
N GLU A 146 4.02 -49.23 16.49
CA GLU A 146 3.06 -50.27 16.12
C GLU A 146 3.58 -51.14 14.97
N SER A 147 4.14 -50.50 13.94
CA SER A 147 4.79 -51.21 12.83
C SER A 147 5.98 -52.07 13.29
N GLY A 148 6.74 -51.61 14.29
CA GLY A 148 7.80 -52.41 14.93
C GLY A 148 7.25 -53.63 15.65
N ALA A 149 6.24 -53.44 16.50
CA ALA A 149 5.61 -54.53 17.26
C ALA A 149 4.99 -55.59 16.35
N LEU A 150 4.33 -55.18 15.26
CA LEU A 150 3.76 -56.10 14.27
C LEU A 150 4.84 -56.92 13.55
N ARG A 151 6.00 -56.33 13.25
CA ARG A 151 7.14 -57.08 12.68
C ARG A 151 7.66 -58.13 13.66
N GLU A 152 7.81 -57.78 14.93
CA GLU A 152 8.24 -58.73 15.97
C GLU A 152 7.24 -59.87 16.18
N GLU A 153 5.93 -59.58 16.14
CA GLU A 153 4.90 -60.61 16.19
C GLU A 153 4.96 -61.52 14.97
N LEU A 154 5.13 -60.97 13.76
CA LEU A 154 5.28 -61.75 12.54
C LEU A 154 6.48 -62.70 12.63
N THR A 155 7.64 -62.22 13.06
CA THR A 155 8.84 -63.06 13.25
C THR A 155 8.61 -64.17 14.27
N ARG A 156 7.91 -63.88 15.38
CA ARG A 156 7.54 -64.91 16.37
C ARG A 156 6.64 -65.99 15.75
N ARG A 157 5.61 -65.59 15.01
CA ARG A 157 4.68 -66.51 14.33
C ARG A 157 5.39 -67.37 13.29
N GLU A 158 6.31 -66.80 12.53
CA GLU A 158 7.16 -67.55 11.58
C GLU A 158 8.00 -68.61 12.31
N GLY A 159 8.58 -68.25 13.46
CA GLY A 159 9.31 -69.17 14.32
C GLY A 159 8.43 -70.32 14.84
N ASP A 160 7.23 -70.01 15.33
CA ASP A 160 6.29 -71.03 15.82
C ASP A 160 5.80 -71.95 14.68
N LEU A 161 5.55 -71.40 13.49
CA LEU A 161 5.23 -72.18 12.29
C LEU A 161 6.37 -73.12 11.88
N ALA A 162 7.62 -72.69 11.99
CA ALA A 162 8.77 -73.54 11.72
C ALA A 162 8.86 -74.72 12.72
N ARG A 163 8.64 -74.46 14.02
CA ARG A 163 8.62 -75.51 15.06
C ARG A 163 7.51 -76.52 14.84
N THR A 164 6.27 -76.06 14.59
CA THR A 164 5.15 -76.96 14.34
C THR A 164 5.35 -77.82 13.09
N ARG A 165 5.95 -77.28 12.03
CA ARG A 165 6.36 -78.07 10.85
C ARG A 165 7.39 -79.13 11.20
N GLN A 166 8.37 -78.81 12.05
CA GLN A 166 9.37 -79.78 12.51
C GLN A 166 8.74 -80.90 13.34
N GLU A 167 7.86 -80.56 14.28
CA GLU A 167 7.11 -81.54 15.08
C GLU A 167 6.26 -82.46 14.20
N LEU A 168 5.55 -81.90 13.21
CA LEU A 168 4.77 -82.68 12.25
C LEU A 168 5.65 -83.66 11.46
N ALA A 169 6.84 -83.24 11.02
CA ALA A 169 7.78 -84.09 10.31
C ALA A 169 8.28 -85.26 11.20
N VAL A 170 8.56 -84.99 12.48
CA VAL A 170 8.93 -86.03 13.45
C VAL A 170 7.80 -87.04 13.64
N ARG A 171 6.57 -86.57 13.86
CA ARG A 171 5.40 -87.45 14.02
C ARG A 171 5.11 -88.27 12.76
N GLN A 172 5.31 -87.69 11.58
CA GLN A 172 5.18 -88.41 10.32
C GLN A 172 6.21 -89.54 10.21
N ALA A 173 7.48 -89.26 10.54
CA ALA A 173 8.53 -90.27 10.55
C ALA A 173 8.28 -91.40 11.58
N GLU A 174 7.72 -91.07 12.75
CA GLU A 174 7.28 -92.07 13.74
C GLU A 174 6.12 -92.93 13.21
N ALA A 175 5.12 -92.31 12.58
CA ALA A 175 4.01 -93.02 11.97
C ALA A 175 4.48 -93.99 10.86
N ASP A 176 5.43 -93.57 10.03
CA ASP A 176 6.00 -94.40 8.97
C ASP A 176 6.79 -95.59 9.55
N LYS A 177 7.55 -95.38 10.63
CA LYS A 177 8.23 -96.47 11.36
C LYS A 177 7.23 -97.48 11.95
N LEU A 178 6.17 -97.01 12.58
CA LEU A 178 5.13 -97.88 13.15
C LEU A 178 4.40 -98.68 12.07
N ARG A 179 4.10 -98.06 10.92
CA ARG A 179 3.53 -98.76 9.75
C ARG A 179 4.47 -99.87 9.27
N ALA A 180 5.76 -99.58 9.11
CA ALA A 180 6.74 -100.58 8.72
C ALA A 180 6.87 -101.72 9.75
N TYR A 181 6.80 -101.40 11.04
CA TYR A 181 6.82 -102.42 12.11
C TYR A 181 5.58 -103.32 12.08
N ILE A 182 4.39 -102.75 11.86
CA ILE A 182 3.15 -103.50 11.70
C ILE A 182 3.24 -104.46 10.51
N GLU A 183 3.74 -104.01 9.35
CA GLU A 183 3.91 -104.89 8.19
C GLU A 183 4.88 -106.05 8.46
N ARG A 184 6.00 -105.79 9.15
CA ARG A 184 6.92 -106.87 9.57
C ARG A 184 6.25 -107.89 10.50
N LEU A 185 5.43 -107.43 11.45
CA LEU A 185 4.68 -108.33 12.34
C LEU A 185 3.70 -109.20 11.55
N LYS A 186 2.96 -108.63 10.59
CA LYS A 186 2.07 -109.38 9.70
C LYS A 186 2.82 -110.45 8.92
N GLU A 187 4.00 -110.13 8.37
CA GLU A 187 4.83 -111.12 7.67
C GLU A 187 5.29 -112.27 8.58
N ILE A 188 5.64 -111.97 9.84
CA ILE A 188 6.02 -113.00 10.82
C ILE A 188 4.84 -113.92 11.11
N ASP A 189 3.66 -113.35 11.36
CA ASP A 189 2.44 -114.09 11.65
C ASP A 189 2.07 -115.05 10.50
N LEU A 190 2.10 -114.54 9.26
CA LEU A 190 1.86 -115.34 8.05
C LEU A 190 2.86 -116.49 7.88
N LYS A 191 4.12 -116.30 8.29
CA LYS A 191 5.15 -117.36 8.27
C LYS A 191 4.90 -118.42 9.34
N LEU A 192 4.37 -118.02 10.50
CA LEU A 192 4.00 -118.96 11.56
C LEU A 192 2.81 -119.82 11.16
N GLU A 193 1.77 -119.24 10.55
CA GLU A 193 0.60 -119.98 10.05
C GLU A 193 0.96 -120.99 8.94
N ARG A 194 1.97 -120.69 8.12
CA ARG A 194 2.44 -121.59 7.04
C ARG A 194 3.38 -122.69 7.50
N LYS A 195 3.87 -122.67 8.75
CA LYS A 195 4.80 -123.68 9.28
C LYS A 195 3.99 -124.91 9.70
N PRO A 196 4.14 -126.08 9.03
CA PRO A 196 3.33 -127.25 9.36
C PRO A 196 3.61 -127.70 10.80
N LEU A 197 2.54 -127.98 11.55
CA LEU A 197 2.60 -128.64 12.84
C LEU A 197 3.24 -130.02 12.61
N ASN A 198 4.54 -130.18 12.89
CA ASN A 198 5.19 -131.49 12.81
C ASN A 198 4.43 -132.44 13.75
N PRO A 199 3.83 -133.54 13.26
CA PRO A 199 3.25 -134.51 14.16
C PRO A 199 4.38 -135.14 15.02
N PRO A 200 4.11 -135.46 16.28
CA PRO A 200 5.11 -136.03 17.17
C PRO A 200 5.65 -137.35 16.61
N PRO A 201 6.95 -137.67 16.82
CA PRO A 201 7.52 -138.91 16.35
C PRO A 201 6.81 -140.09 17.03
N ALA A 202 6.24 -140.97 16.21
CA ALA A 202 5.64 -142.22 16.67
C ALA A 202 6.68 -143.06 17.40
N ARG A 203 6.36 -143.47 18.63
CA ARG A 203 6.91 -144.65 19.30
C ARG A 203 5.76 -145.50 19.79
#